data_AF-A0A1C0VUB9-F1
#
_entry.id   AF-A0A1C0VUB9-F1
#
_cell.length_a   1.000
_cell.length_b   1.000
_cell.length_c   1.000
_cell.angle_alpha   90.00
_cell.angle_beta   90.00
_cell.angle_gamma   90.00
#
_symmetry.space_group_name_H-M   'P 1'
#
loop_
_entity.id
_entity.type
_entity.pdbx_description
1 polymer ?
#
loop_
_entity_poly.entity_id
_entity_poly.type
_entity_poly.pdbx_seq_one_letter_code
_entity_poly.pdbx_strand_id
1 'polypeptide(L)'
;MTKFPHDQFAKEYLQELLSPLGAVETSKDVTAEVKEIDVFFQPTTVNSEYAQTLGLLGKIATTVAILEPFRNPVNADGIFSGMEKLLNSRAQLLRKALREEQRLESSQLPFLWILTPTASPNLLNSFGFRIPEESLCWERGVYFLSEALRVGLIAIHQLPRVKETMWLRILGRGRVQQEAITELTGLPVDNLLRINALELLYNLQANLQANLVNNPEREPEDQELVMAIAPLFQQQLQAARQAAQEQGRQEGRQQGIQEGRQEGRQEGRQEGLEQGLERGRREQQRLILENFLLVRFGKLDAQMSAFLSIASTLPATEFTVMLLGMSMLTVDESGRQQAVRLLGENVLRMRLNEEGDILSILVTNLLALPDQELVLFLEKLPQLSADELRGLLGQERG
;
A
#
# COMPACT_ATOMS: atom_id res chain seq x y z
N MET A 1 20.89 22.89 13.31
CA MET A 1 20.94 22.22 14.63
C MET A 1 20.35 23.15 15.67
N THR A 2 19.35 22.68 16.41
CA THR A 2 18.71 23.41 17.52
C THR A 2 19.68 23.52 18.69
N LYS A 3 19.89 24.75 19.21
CA LYS A 3 20.78 24.99 20.38
C LYS A 3 20.27 24.32 21.67
N PHE A 4 18.96 24.04 21.77
CA PHE A 4 18.32 23.44 22.94
C PHE A 4 17.33 22.33 22.55
N PRO A 5 17.80 21.11 22.25
CA PRO A 5 16.94 20.02 21.76
C PRO A 5 15.81 19.62 22.72
N HIS A 6 16.07 19.61 24.03
CA HIS A 6 15.08 19.24 25.04
C HIS A 6 13.96 20.29 25.19
N ASP A 7 14.29 21.58 25.06
CA ASP A 7 13.31 22.67 25.10
C ASP A 7 12.36 22.57 23.90
N GLN A 8 12.94 22.41 22.70
CA GLN A 8 12.18 22.24 21.47
C GLN A 8 11.29 20.99 21.54
N PHE A 9 11.84 19.86 22.01
CA PHE A 9 11.07 18.63 22.19
C PHE A 9 9.88 18.84 23.14
N ALA A 10 10.09 19.47 24.30
CA ALA A 10 9.01 19.68 25.26
C ALA A 10 7.86 20.53 24.67
N LYS A 11 8.19 21.56 23.88
CA LYS A 11 7.21 22.42 23.18
C LYS A 11 6.41 21.63 22.15
N GLU A 12 7.07 20.96 21.22
CA GLU A 12 6.42 20.16 20.18
C GLU A 12 5.59 19.02 20.78
N TYR A 13 6.11 18.36 21.81
CA TYR A 13 5.46 17.26 22.49
C TYR A 13 4.20 17.68 23.24
N LEU A 14 4.26 18.77 24.01
CA LEU A 14 3.07 19.30 24.68
C LEU A 14 2.06 19.84 23.68
N GLN A 15 2.50 20.48 22.59
CA GLN A 15 1.62 20.94 21.53
C GLN A 15 0.86 19.80 20.88
N GLU A 16 1.53 18.71 20.53
CA GLU A 16 0.91 17.53 19.92
C GLU A 16 -0.12 16.89 20.84
N LEU A 17 0.21 16.71 22.12
CA LEU A 17 -0.69 16.10 23.09
C LEU A 17 -1.92 16.96 23.39
N LEU A 18 -1.77 18.29 23.42
CA LEU A 18 -2.82 19.21 23.86
C LEU A 18 -3.70 19.74 22.71
N SER A 19 -3.23 19.71 21.46
CA SER A 19 -3.98 20.24 20.31
C SER A 19 -5.39 19.66 20.16
N PRO A 20 -5.66 18.38 20.47
CA PRO A 20 -7.03 17.85 20.42
C PRO A 20 -7.95 18.36 21.54
N LEU A 21 -7.39 18.94 22.62
CA LEU A 21 -8.15 19.52 23.73
C LEU A 21 -8.44 21.01 23.57
N GLY A 22 -7.65 21.71 22.76
CA GLY A 22 -7.73 23.16 22.67
C GLY A 22 -6.67 23.80 21.79
N ALA A 23 -6.70 25.13 21.74
CA ALA A 23 -5.70 25.90 21.04
C ALA A 23 -4.39 25.90 21.83
N VAL A 24 -3.29 25.59 21.15
CA VAL A 24 -1.93 25.63 21.71
C VAL A 24 -1.10 26.62 20.92
N GLU A 25 -0.43 27.53 21.62
CA GLU A 25 0.57 28.45 21.08
C GLU A 25 1.91 28.18 21.77
N THR A 26 2.95 27.84 21.00
CA THR A 26 4.32 27.67 21.50
C THR A 26 5.12 28.95 21.28
N SER A 27 6.04 29.28 22.20
CA SER A 27 6.86 30.50 22.14
C SER A 27 6.03 31.80 21.97
N LYS A 28 5.00 31.96 22.82
CA LYS A 28 4.07 33.10 22.74
C LYS A 28 4.63 34.35 23.43
N ASP A 29 4.74 35.45 22.69
CA ASP A 29 5.19 36.75 23.20
C ASP A 29 4.21 37.41 24.18
N VAL A 30 4.72 37.89 25.32
CA VAL A 30 3.88 38.49 26.39
C VAL A 30 4.19 39.97 26.67
N THR A 31 5.31 40.51 26.20
CA THR A 31 5.72 41.91 26.46
C THR A 31 6.48 42.53 25.28
N ALA A 32 6.66 43.86 25.30
CA ALA A 32 7.41 44.60 24.28
C ALA A 32 8.93 44.36 24.34
N GLU A 33 9.47 44.07 25.54
CA GLU A 33 10.72 43.31 25.66
C GLU A 33 10.32 41.83 25.50
N VAL A 34 10.76 41.18 24.42
CA VAL A 34 10.27 39.87 24.00
C VAL A 34 10.58 38.81 25.06
N LYS A 35 9.57 38.43 25.86
CA LYS A 35 9.57 37.26 26.75
C LYS A 35 8.53 36.28 26.24
N GLU A 36 8.96 35.04 26.02
CA GLU A 36 8.14 33.97 25.45
C GLU A 36 7.60 33.05 26.55
N ILE A 37 6.32 32.71 26.47
CA ILE A 37 5.73 31.55 27.15
C ILE A 37 6.04 30.30 26.33
N ASP A 38 6.53 29.25 26.98
CA ASP A 38 6.91 28.03 26.27
C ASP A 38 5.70 27.35 25.63
N VAL A 39 4.64 27.15 26.41
CA VAL A 39 3.35 26.63 25.92
C VAL A 39 2.19 27.36 26.58
N PHE A 40 1.40 28.08 25.78
CA PHE A 40 0.13 28.66 26.18
C PHE A 40 -1.00 27.78 25.64
N PHE A 41 -1.83 27.25 26.53
CA PHE A 41 -2.93 26.36 26.21
C PHE A 41 -4.28 26.96 26.58
N GLN A 42 -5.23 26.93 25.66
CA GLN A 42 -6.61 27.36 25.87
C GLN A 42 -7.57 26.22 25.49
N PRO A 43 -8.26 25.60 26.46
CA PRO A 43 -9.18 24.50 26.18
C PRO A 43 -10.37 24.99 25.36
N THR A 44 -10.75 24.21 24.34
CA THR A 44 -12.00 24.41 23.57
C THR A 44 -13.09 23.45 24.01
N THR A 45 -12.70 22.30 24.55
CA THR A 45 -13.60 21.31 25.13
C THR A 45 -13.13 20.94 26.53
N VAL A 46 -14.06 20.89 27.48
CA VAL A 46 -13.78 20.49 28.86
C VAL A 46 -14.23 19.03 29.00
N ASN A 47 -13.33 18.17 29.49
CA ASN A 47 -13.64 16.79 29.89
C ASN A 47 -14.01 15.83 28.74
N SER A 48 -13.12 15.69 27.74
CA SER A 48 -13.25 14.69 26.68
C SER A 48 -12.69 13.31 27.11
N GLU A 49 -13.15 12.23 26.47
CA GLU A 49 -12.55 10.89 26.62
C GLU A 49 -11.04 10.94 26.34
N TYR A 50 -10.64 11.77 25.37
CA TYR A 50 -9.23 12.05 25.07
C TYR A 50 -8.47 12.65 26.27
N ALA A 51 -9.05 13.61 27.01
CA ALA A 51 -8.42 14.18 28.21
C ALA A 51 -8.13 13.09 29.27
N GLN A 52 -9.02 12.11 29.42
CA GLN A 52 -8.83 11.00 30.35
C GLN A 52 -7.64 10.12 29.94
N THR A 53 -7.41 9.93 28.64
CA THR A 53 -6.24 9.19 28.14
C THR A 53 -4.90 9.86 28.47
N LEU A 54 -4.91 11.18 28.69
CA LEU A 54 -3.73 11.98 29.07
C LEU A 54 -3.50 12.02 30.60
N GLY A 55 -4.41 11.46 31.40
CA GLY A 55 -4.27 11.38 32.86
C GLY A 55 -4.03 12.73 33.52
N LEU A 56 -2.94 12.88 34.27
CA LEU A 56 -2.58 14.11 34.98
C LEU A 56 -2.38 15.29 34.04
N LEU A 57 -1.83 15.07 32.83
CA LEU A 57 -1.71 16.14 31.82
C LEU A 57 -3.09 16.63 31.37
N GLY A 58 -4.03 15.71 31.15
CA GLY A 58 -5.42 16.05 30.84
C GLY A 58 -6.10 16.78 32.00
N LYS A 59 -5.82 16.38 33.25
CA LYS A 59 -6.36 17.02 34.46
C LYS A 59 -5.90 18.48 34.61
N ILE A 60 -4.66 18.81 34.26
CA ILE A 60 -4.18 20.21 34.31
C ILE A 60 -4.60 21.03 33.08
N ALA A 61 -4.98 20.36 31.99
CA ALA A 61 -5.46 20.97 30.74
C ALA A 61 -6.99 21.18 30.71
N THR A 62 -7.65 21.32 31.87
CA THR A 62 -9.09 21.64 31.93
C THR A 62 -9.38 23.14 31.95
N THR A 63 -8.36 23.97 32.22
CA THR A 63 -8.45 25.43 32.23
C THR A 63 -7.39 26.03 31.32
N VAL A 64 -7.47 27.34 31.05
CA VAL A 64 -6.37 28.04 30.37
C VAL A 64 -5.09 27.84 31.18
N ALA A 65 -4.04 27.36 30.53
CA ALA A 65 -2.80 26.94 31.19
C ALA A 65 -1.57 27.55 30.52
N ILE A 66 -0.60 27.92 31.32
CA ILE A 66 0.76 28.27 30.91
C ILE A 66 1.64 27.13 31.41
N LEU A 67 2.28 26.38 30.51
CA LEU A 67 3.17 25.28 30.88
C LEU A 67 4.62 25.72 30.63
N GLU A 68 5.43 25.62 31.68
CA GLU A 68 6.86 25.98 31.65
C GLU A 68 7.67 24.74 32.02
N PRO A 69 8.08 23.93 31.02
CA PRO A 69 8.89 22.74 31.23
C PRO A 69 10.37 23.10 31.41
N PHE A 70 10.95 22.71 32.55
CA PHE A 70 12.37 22.90 32.83
C PHE A 70 13.14 21.60 32.62
N ARG A 71 14.21 21.64 31.83
CA ARG A 71 15.15 20.50 31.72
C ARG A 71 15.98 20.31 32.99
N ASN A 72 16.28 21.36 33.74
CA ASN A 72 17.02 21.32 35.01
C ASN A 72 16.08 21.58 36.20
N PRO A 73 16.46 21.18 37.44
CA PRO A 73 15.69 21.58 38.63
C PRO A 73 15.48 23.09 38.65
N VAL A 74 14.23 23.52 38.80
CA VAL A 74 13.88 24.94 38.77
C VAL A 74 14.48 25.64 39.99
N ASN A 75 14.98 26.86 39.80
CA ASN A 75 15.47 27.72 40.88
C ASN A 75 14.46 28.84 41.17
N ALA A 76 14.76 29.68 42.16
CA ALA A 76 13.88 30.80 42.53
C ALA A 76 13.63 31.76 41.35
N ASP A 77 14.66 32.09 40.58
CA ASP A 77 14.55 32.99 39.42
C ASP A 77 13.66 32.40 38.32
N GLY A 78 13.72 31.09 38.09
CA GLY A 78 12.85 30.38 37.15
C GLY A 78 11.38 30.43 37.58
N ILE A 79 11.10 30.28 38.87
CA ILE A 79 9.74 30.42 39.42
C ILE A 79 9.25 31.87 39.24
N PHE A 80 10.06 32.87 39.60
CA PHE A 80 9.69 34.28 39.43
C PHE A 80 9.48 34.65 37.96
N SER A 81 10.34 34.15 37.07
CA SER A 81 10.17 34.32 35.61
C SER A 81 8.84 33.77 35.12
N GLY A 82 8.48 32.54 35.52
CA GLY A 82 7.17 31.96 35.20
C GLY A 82 6.00 32.78 35.76
N MET A 83 6.11 33.25 37.01
CA MET A 83 5.10 34.12 37.62
C MET A 83 4.97 35.46 36.89
N GLU A 84 6.08 36.04 36.44
CA GLU A 84 6.08 37.26 35.64
C GLU A 84 5.33 37.06 34.32
N LYS A 85 5.60 35.95 33.61
CA LYS A 85 4.87 35.57 32.38
C LYS A 85 3.36 35.42 32.66
N LEU A 86 3.00 34.78 33.76
CA LEU A 86 1.60 34.64 34.19
C LEU A 86 0.92 35.99 34.42
N LEU A 87 1.56 36.88 35.19
CA LEU A 87 1.00 38.20 35.50
C LEU A 87 0.87 39.08 34.25
N ASN A 88 1.87 39.04 33.37
CA ASN A 88 1.83 39.76 32.10
C ASN A 88 0.73 39.22 31.18
N SER A 89 0.60 37.90 31.04
CA SER A 89 -0.46 37.26 30.25
C SER A 89 -1.85 37.60 30.79
N ARG A 90 -2.02 37.54 32.11
CA ARG A 90 -3.27 37.96 32.78
C ARG A 90 -3.58 39.43 32.52
N ALA A 91 -2.60 40.32 32.61
CA ALA A 91 -2.79 41.74 32.33
C ALA A 91 -3.21 41.98 30.87
N GLN A 92 -2.61 41.27 29.91
CA GLN A 92 -3.00 41.34 28.50
C GLN A 92 -4.44 40.88 28.28
N LEU A 93 -4.83 39.73 28.84
CA LEU A 93 -6.19 39.19 28.71
C LEU A 93 -7.23 40.13 29.32
N LEU A 94 -6.97 40.69 30.50
CA LEU A 94 -7.86 41.67 31.14
C LEU A 94 -8.00 42.95 30.31
N ARG A 95 -6.92 43.46 29.72
CA ARG A 95 -6.99 44.62 28.80
C ARG A 95 -7.78 44.31 27.53
N LYS A 96 -7.64 43.09 26.99
CA LYS A 96 -8.43 42.64 25.84
C LYS A 96 -9.91 42.57 26.18
N ALA A 97 -10.25 41.90 27.29
CA ALA A 97 -11.63 41.77 27.75
C ALA A 97 -12.29 43.12 28.03
N LEU A 98 -11.56 44.07 28.63
CA LEU A 98 -12.04 45.44 28.85
C LEU A 98 -12.35 46.16 27.53
N ARG A 99 -11.50 46.02 26.51
CA ARG A 99 -11.72 46.62 25.18
C ARG A 99 -12.90 45.99 24.45
N GLU A 100 -13.18 44.72 24.71
CA GLU A 100 -14.27 43.95 24.11
C GLU A 100 -15.56 43.99 24.94
N GLU A 101 -15.58 44.77 26.05
CA GLU A 101 -16.69 44.84 27.02
C GLU A 101 -17.14 43.47 27.57
N GLN A 102 -16.22 42.52 27.65
CA GLN A 102 -16.47 41.17 28.14
C GLN A 102 -15.97 41.01 29.58
N ARG A 103 -16.73 40.24 30.37
CA ARG A 103 -16.28 39.79 31.69
C ARG A 103 -15.63 38.42 31.57
N LEU A 104 -14.40 38.29 32.07
CA LEU A 104 -13.71 37.00 32.10
C LEU A 104 -14.12 36.19 33.33
N GLU A 105 -14.44 34.94 33.10
CA GLU A 105 -14.65 33.94 34.14
C GLU A 105 -13.32 33.46 34.70
N SER A 106 -13.34 32.94 35.94
CA SER A 106 -12.12 32.41 36.58
C SER A 106 -11.47 31.27 35.79
N SER A 107 -12.24 30.46 35.07
CA SER A 107 -11.72 29.37 34.20
C SER A 107 -10.97 29.87 32.96
N GLN A 108 -11.22 31.11 32.54
CA GLN A 108 -10.56 31.75 31.39
C GLN A 108 -9.26 32.46 31.77
N LEU A 109 -9.00 32.63 33.08
CA LEU A 109 -7.74 33.16 33.56
C LEU A 109 -6.67 32.07 33.53
N PRO A 110 -5.45 32.38 33.05
CA PRO A 110 -4.39 31.40 32.94
C PRO A 110 -3.97 30.87 34.32
N PHE A 111 -3.60 29.60 34.34
CA PHE A 111 -2.98 28.92 35.47
C PHE A 111 -1.56 28.50 35.08
N LEU A 112 -0.56 28.88 35.87
CA LEU A 112 0.84 28.54 35.61
C LEU A 112 1.15 27.15 36.17
N TRP A 113 1.71 26.28 35.33
CA TRP A 113 2.25 24.98 35.69
C TRP A 113 3.74 24.91 35.40
N ILE A 114 4.53 24.84 36.46
CA ILE A 114 5.97 24.65 36.39
C ILE A 114 6.24 23.14 36.40
N LEU A 115 6.77 22.62 35.30
CA LEU A 115 7.12 21.20 35.19
C LEU A 115 8.63 21.07 35.40
N THR A 116 9.06 20.46 36.49
CA THR A 116 10.48 20.39 36.84
C THR A 116 10.90 18.96 37.18
N PRO A 117 12.10 18.51 36.79
CA PRO A 117 12.54 17.14 37.04
C PRO A 117 12.61 16.84 38.53
N THR A 118 13.17 17.77 39.31
CA THR A 118 13.23 17.68 40.77
C THR A 118 12.95 19.03 41.43
N ALA A 119 12.40 18.97 42.65
CA ALA A 119 12.15 20.13 43.49
C ALA A 119 12.64 19.80 44.90
N SER A 120 13.50 20.64 45.46
CA SER A 120 13.99 20.43 46.82
C SER A 120 12.95 20.87 47.85
N PRO A 121 12.86 20.23 49.03
CA PRO A 121 11.97 20.66 50.10
C PRO A 121 12.21 22.11 50.51
N ASN A 122 13.47 22.56 50.50
CA ASN A 122 13.83 23.95 50.83
C ASN A 122 13.22 24.95 49.85
N LEU A 123 13.26 24.67 48.55
CA LEU A 123 12.66 25.52 47.53
C LEU A 123 11.13 25.55 47.65
N LEU A 124 10.51 24.38 47.85
CA LEU A 124 9.05 24.29 48.03
C LEU A 124 8.61 25.10 49.26
N ASN A 125 9.30 24.94 50.38
CA ASN A 125 9.01 25.66 51.62
C ASN A 125 9.25 27.16 51.51
N SER A 126 10.31 27.60 50.82
CA SER A 126 10.63 29.04 50.70
C SER A 126 9.58 29.82 49.91
N PHE A 127 8.93 29.18 48.93
CA PHE A 127 7.82 29.75 48.17
C PHE A 127 6.45 29.46 48.81
N GLY A 128 6.38 28.58 49.81
CA GLY A 128 5.15 28.20 50.48
C GLY A 128 4.26 27.27 49.66
N PHE A 129 4.86 26.43 48.80
CA PHE A 129 4.15 25.38 48.07
C PHE A 129 3.57 24.34 49.04
N ARG A 130 2.29 23.98 48.83
CA ARG A 130 1.55 23.04 49.66
C ARG A 130 1.09 21.85 48.83
N ILE A 131 0.99 20.72 49.50
CA ILE A 131 0.32 19.54 48.95
C ILE A 131 -1.19 19.82 48.96
N PRO A 132 -1.91 19.55 47.86
CA PRO A 132 -3.36 19.73 47.80
C PRO A 132 -4.09 18.79 48.78
N GLU A 133 -5.32 19.15 49.12
CA GLU A 133 -6.19 18.30 49.94
C GLU A 133 -6.45 16.94 49.26
N GLU A 134 -6.50 15.86 50.05
CA GLU A 134 -6.73 14.49 49.55
C GLU A 134 -8.05 14.35 48.77
N SER A 135 -9.06 15.14 49.13
CA SER A 135 -10.37 15.23 48.47
C SER A 135 -10.31 15.62 46.99
N LEU A 136 -9.23 16.30 46.57
CA LEU A 136 -9.03 16.75 45.19
C LEU A 136 -8.31 15.70 44.32
N CYS A 137 -7.95 14.55 44.91
CA CYS A 137 -7.34 13.39 44.25
C CYS A 137 -6.18 13.76 43.31
N TRP A 138 -5.27 14.61 43.77
CA TRP A 138 -4.04 14.92 43.03
C TRP A 138 -2.96 13.90 43.31
N GLU A 139 -2.16 13.63 42.29
CA GLU A 139 -1.05 12.68 42.38
C GLU A 139 0.09 13.23 43.25
N ARG A 140 0.88 12.30 43.80
CA ARG A 140 2.13 12.65 44.49
C ARG A 140 3.04 13.45 43.54
N GLY A 141 3.65 14.52 44.05
CA GLY A 141 4.55 15.38 43.29
C GLY A 141 3.89 16.63 42.71
N VAL A 142 2.58 16.81 42.92
CA VAL A 142 1.85 18.03 42.57
C VAL A 142 1.77 18.96 43.78
N TYR A 143 2.15 20.21 43.57
CA TYR A 143 2.21 21.25 44.60
C TYR A 143 1.53 22.53 44.12
N PHE A 144 0.96 23.29 45.05
CA PHE A 144 0.24 24.53 44.75
C PHE A 144 0.69 25.67 45.64
N LEU A 145 0.74 26.89 45.09
CA LEU A 145 0.67 28.11 45.90
C LEU A 145 -0.79 28.43 46.27
N SER A 146 -1.02 29.57 46.93
CA SER A 146 -2.39 30.00 47.21
C SER A 146 -3.22 30.08 45.93
N GLU A 147 -4.50 29.73 46.03
CA GLU A 147 -5.42 29.67 44.88
C GLU A 147 -5.46 30.99 44.09
N ALA A 148 -5.36 32.12 44.78
CA ALA A 148 -5.33 33.46 44.18
C ALA A 148 -4.15 33.68 43.22
N LEU A 149 -3.01 33.02 43.48
CA LEU A 149 -1.80 33.13 42.65
C LEU A 149 -1.87 32.28 41.39
N ARG A 150 -2.68 31.20 41.38
CA ARG A 150 -2.84 30.29 40.23
C ARG A 150 -1.51 29.73 39.71
N VAL A 151 -0.69 29.25 40.65
CA VAL A 151 0.60 28.61 40.36
C VAL A 151 0.61 27.20 40.93
N GLY A 152 0.92 26.24 40.07
CA GLY A 152 1.18 24.86 40.40
C GLY A 152 2.58 24.45 39.97
N LEU A 153 3.17 23.51 40.69
CA LEU A 153 4.46 22.92 40.40
C LEU A 153 4.33 21.40 40.40
N ILE A 154 4.87 20.77 39.36
CA ILE A 154 4.91 19.32 39.23
C ILE A 154 6.37 18.87 39.28
N ALA A 155 6.72 18.17 40.37
CA ALA A 155 8.02 17.56 40.58
C ALA A 155 8.03 16.16 39.93
N ILE A 156 8.51 16.07 38.70
CA ILE A 156 8.34 14.89 37.83
C ILE A 156 8.89 13.60 38.45
N HIS A 157 10.04 13.66 39.13
CA HIS A 157 10.63 12.47 39.79
C HIS A 157 9.79 11.87 40.93
N GLN A 158 8.80 12.60 41.44
CA GLN A 158 7.93 12.13 42.51
C GLN A 158 6.62 11.53 42.01
N LEU A 159 6.32 11.71 40.71
CA LEU A 159 5.12 11.18 40.10
C LEU A 159 5.12 9.64 40.18
N PRO A 160 3.99 9.02 40.56
CA PRO A 160 3.88 7.56 40.61
C PRO A 160 4.11 6.95 39.23
N ARG A 161 4.64 5.72 39.18
CA ARG A 161 4.91 4.98 37.94
C ARG A 161 3.65 4.28 37.44
N VAL A 162 2.70 5.09 36.97
CA VAL A 162 1.39 4.67 36.45
C VAL A 162 1.12 5.35 35.11
N LYS A 163 0.17 4.81 34.35
CA LYS A 163 -0.17 5.28 32.99
C LYS A 163 -0.60 6.75 32.99
N GLU A 164 -1.31 7.17 34.04
CA GLU A 164 -1.91 8.49 34.19
C GLU A 164 -0.85 9.61 34.31
N THR A 165 0.38 9.30 34.72
CA THR A 165 1.46 10.29 34.86
C THR A 165 2.56 10.15 33.81
N MET A 166 2.49 9.09 32.99
CA MET A 166 3.52 8.71 32.02
C MET A 166 3.86 9.87 31.08
N TRP A 167 2.86 10.56 30.54
CA TRP A 167 3.05 11.67 29.60
C TRP A 167 3.91 12.79 30.17
N LEU A 168 3.78 13.10 31.47
CA LEU A 168 4.61 14.09 32.16
C LEU A 168 5.98 13.53 32.54
N ARG A 169 6.10 12.23 32.85
CA ARG A 169 7.38 11.58 33.15
C ARG A 169 8.31 11.47 31.93
N ILE A 170 7.77 11.46 30.71
CA ILE A 170 8.54 11.56 29.46
C ILE A 170 9.32 12.89 29.37
N LEU A 171 8.82 13.96 30.00
CA LEU A 171 9.52 15.26 30.11
C LEU A 171 10.59 15.28 31.22
N GLY A 172 10.75 14.18 31.97
CA GLY A 172 11.69 14.06 33.07
C GLY A 172 13.15 13.92 32.62
N ARG A 173 13.99 13.41 33.53
CA ARG A 173 15.41 13.11 33.25
C ARG A 173 15.79 11.69 33.67
N GLY A 174 16.89 11.19 33.10
CA GLY A 174 17.53 9.93 33.48
C GLY A 174 16.54 8.77 33.51
N ARG A 175 16.59 7.99 34.61
CA ARG A 175 15.73 6.81 34.78
C ARG A 175 14.24 7.10 34.67
N VAL A 176 13.75 8.24 35.17
CA VAL A 176 12.33 8.58 35.13
C VAL A 176 11.83 8.69 33.69
N GLN A 177 12.63 9.34 32.84
CA GLN A 177 12.33 9.48 31.41
C GLN A 177 12.45 8.14 30.69
N GLN A 178 13.50 7.35 30.95
CA GLN A 178 13.69 6.02 30.33
C GLN A 178 12.56 5.05 30.66
N GLU A 179 12.12 5.01 31.92
CA GLU A 179 11.01 4.17 32.36
C GLU A 179 9.70 4.60 31.69
N ALA A 180 9.43 5.90 31.61
CA ALA A 180 8.23 6.41 30.95
C ALA A 180 8.24 6.14 29.43
N ILE A 181 9.39 6.20 28.76
CA ILE A 181 9.55 5.79 27.35
C ILE A 181 9.31 4.28 27.20
N THR A 182 9.76 3.47 28.15
CA THR A 182 9.49 2.02 28.15
C THR A 182 7.99 1.74 28.31
N GLU A 183 7.30 2.46 29.18
CA GLU A 183 5.84 2.38 29.31
C GLU A 183 5.12 2.83 28.02
N LEU A 184 5.60 3.88 27.38
CA LEU A 184 5.07 4.37 26.09
C LEU A 184 5.16 3.31 25.00
N THR A 185 6.28 2.58 24.92
CA THR A 185 6.43 1.51 23.91
C THR A 185 5.54 0.29 24.19
N GLY A 186 5.11 0.10 25.44
CA GLY A 186 4.14 -0.93 25.83
C GLY A 186 2.69 -0.62 25.44
N LEU A 187 2.37 0.59 24.99
CA LEU A 187 1.03 0.91 24.48
C LEU A 187 0.72 0.15 23.17
N PRO A 188 -0.56 -0.05 22.80
CA PRO A 188 -0.94 -0.66 21.52
C PRO A 188 -0.27 0.00 20.30
N VAL A 189 0.05 -0.78 19.27
CA VAL A 189 0.81 -0.32 18.09
C VAL A 189 0.01 0.67 17.24
N ASP A 190 -1.32 0.54 17.26
CA ASP A 190 -2.31 1.38 16.59
C ASP A 190 -2.69 2.63 17.39
N ASN A 191 -2.13 2.80 18.60
CA ASN A 191 -2.40 3.98 19.40
C ASN A 191 -1.75 5.23 18.79
N LEU A 192 -2.56 6.20 18.35
CA LEU A 192 -2.08 7.43 17.70
C LEU A 192 -1.16 8.26 18.62
N LEU A 193 -1.48 8.37 19.92
CA LEU A 193 -0.63 9.11 20.87
C LEU A 193 0.76 8.47 21.00
N ARG A 194 0.81 7.14 20.99
CA ARG A 194 2.08 6.40 20.98
C ARG A 194 2.89 6.76 19.74
N ILE A 195 2.27 6.72 18.55
CA ILE A 195 2.94 6.98 17.28
C ILE A 195 3.55 8.39 17.29
N ASN A 196 2.75 9.40 17.60
CA ASN A 196 3.17 10.80 17.55
C ASN A 196 4.24 11.10 18.61
N ALA A 197 4.09 10.58 19.84
CA ALA A 197 5.09 10.73 20.89
C ALA A 197 6.43 10.07 20.53
N LEU A 198 6.41 8.90 19.90
CA LEU A 198 7.63 8.22 19.46
C LEU A 198 8.33 8.93 18.32
N GLU A 199 7.59 9.55 17.40
CA GLU A 199 8.17 10.38 16.33
C GLU A 199 8.91 11.60 16.90
N LEU A 200 8.32 12.29 17.88
CA LEU A 200 8.98 13.41 18.54
C LEU A 200 10.21 12.97 19.35
N LEU A 201 10.15 11.81 20.01
CA LEU A 201 11.30 11.21 20.69
C LEU A 201 12.42 10.81 19.70
N TYR A 202 12.06 10.40 18.48
CA TYR A 202 13.03 10.15 17.41
C TYR A 202 13.73 11.44 16.98
N ASN A 203 12.98 12.52 16.76
CA ASN A 203 13.55 13.82 16.41
C ASN A 203 14.48 14.34 17.51
N LEU A 204 14.11 14.17 18.79
CA LEU A 204 14.98 14.46 19.91
C LEU A 204 16.26 13.62 19.84
N GLN A 205 16.14 12.29 19.69
CA GLN A 205 17.27 11.38 19.61
C GLN A 205 18.24 11.73 18.46
N ALA A 206 17.72 12.05 17.27
CA ALA A 206 18.53 12.44 16.13
C ALA A 206 19.29 13.76 16.38
N ASN A 207 18.62 14.75 16.98
CA ASN A 207 19.24 16.02 17.35
C ASN A 207 20.32 15.84 18.44
N LEU A 208 20.06 15.01 19.44
CA LEU A 208 21.03 14.67 20.49
C LEU A 208 22.24 13.91 19.93
N GLN A 209 22.01 12.92 19.07
CA GLN A 209 23.09 12.18 18.39
C GLN A 209 23.99 13.13 17.60
N ALA A 210 23.41 14.09 16.88
CA ALA A 210 24.16 15.06 16.11
C ALA A 210 24.98 16.02 17.01
N ASN A 211 24.45 16.37 18.19
CA ASN A 211 25.18 17.16 19.19
C ASN A 211 26.32 16.37 19.85
N LEU A 212 26.14 15.07 20.10
CA LEU A 212 27.15 14.19 20.66
C LEU A 212 28.35 13.99 19.73
N VAL A 213 28.13 13.93 18.41
CA VAL A 213 29.23 13.89 17.43
C VAL A 213 30.10 15.15 17.53
N ASN A 214 29.47 16.31 17.75
CA ASN A 214 30.16 17.59 17.81
C ASN A 214 30.73 17.92 19.21
N ASN A 215 30.16 17.37 20.28
CA ASN A 215 30.54 17.61 21.68
C ASN A 215 30.27 16.37 22.56
N PRO A 216 31.07 15.30 22.44
CA PRO A 216 30.77 14.01 23.08
C PRO A 216 30.81 14.06 24.62
N GLU A 217 31.57 14.97 25.23
CA GLU A 217 31.77 15.01 26.69
C GLU A 217 30.70 15.84 27.45
N ARG A 218 29.75 16.49 26.76
CA ARG A 218 28.92 17.53 27.38
C ARG A 218 27.80 17.02 28.28
N GLU A 219 27.16 15.89 27.98
CA GLU A 219 25.98 15.40 28.71
C GLU A 219 25.92 13.86 28.67
N PRO A 220 26.39 13.13 29.70
CA PRO A 220 26.31 11.66 29.74
C PRO A 220 24.86 11.14 29.75
N GLU A 221 23.91 11.92 30.28
CA GLU A 221 22.49 11.57 30.24
C GLU A 221 21.91 11.58 28.82
N ASP A 222 22.39 12.47 27.94
CA ASP A 222 21.94 12.50 26.55
C ASP A 222 22.47 11.28 25.79
N GLN A 223 23.69 10.81 26.10
CA GLN A 223 24.22 9.55 25.57
C GLN A 223 23.36 8.36 26.00
N GLU A 224 23.03 8.27 27.30
CA GLU A 224 22.18 7.22 27.84
C GLU A 224 20.78 7.23 27.21
N LEU A 225 20.18 8.41 27.01
CA LEU A 225 18.87 8.56 26.38
C LEU A 225 18.91 8.11 24.92
N VAL A 226 19.93 8.51 24.17
CA VAL A 226 20.14 8.09 22.78
C VAL A 226 20.30 6.58 22.67
N MET A 227 21.09 5.97 23.57
CA MET A 227 21.28 4.51 23.63
C MET A 227 20.00 3.77 24.03
N ALA A 228 19.14 4.37 24.87
CA ALA A 228 17.88 3.76 25.29
C ALA A 228 16.82 3.79 24.16
N ILE A 229 16.75 4.88 23.38
CA ILE A 229 15.74 5.06 22.33
C ILE A 229 16.10 4.29 21.04
N ALA A 230 17.39 4.21 20.68
CA ALA A 230 17.82 3.65 19.39
C ALA A 230 17.36 2.19 19.12
N PRO A 231 17.46 1.24 20.07
CA PRO A 231 17.02 -0.14 19.85
C PRO A 231 15.51 -0.25 19.61
N LEU A 232 14.72 0.55 20.36
CA LEU A 232 13.26 0.58 20.26
C LEU A 232 12.81 1.01 18.86
N PHE A 233 13.49 2.04 18.31
CA PHE A 233 13.22 2.51 16.96
C PHE A 233 13.63 1.51 15.89
N GLN A 234 14.80 0.87 16.03
CA GLN A 234 15.24 -0.16 15.08
C GLN A 234 14.24 -1.31 14.97
N GLN A 235 13.68 -1.74 16.10
CA GLN A 235 12.66 -2.78 16.12
C GLN A 235 11.38 -2.34 15.39
N GLN A 236 10.90 -1.12 15.61
CA GLN A 236 9.72 -0.61 14.90
C GLN A 236 9.95 -0.45 13.40
N LEU A 237 11.12 0.07 12.99
CA LEU A 237 11.45 0.22 11.58
C LEU A 237 11.53 -1.14 10.87
N GLN A 238 12.06 -2.16 11.55
CA GLN A 238 12.06 -3.53 11.02
C GLN A 238 10.63 -4.09 10.90
N ALA A 239 9.78 -3.91 11.91
CA ALA A 239 8.39 -4.33 11.86
C ALA A 239 7.61 -3.65 10.73
N ALA A 240 7.79 -2.33 10.57
CA ALA A 240 7.19 -1.56 9.47
C ALA A 240 7.67 -2.03 8.10
N ARG A 241 8.97 -2.30 7.94
CA ARG A 241 9.54 -2.86 6.70
C ARG A 241 8.98 -4.24 6.39
N GLN A 242 8.83 -5.10 7.39
CA GLN A 242 8.23 -6.43 7.22
C GLN A 242 6.76 -6.33 6.80
N ALA A 243 5.97 -5.47 7.45
CA ALA A 243 4.58 -5.23 7.08
C ALA A 243 4.44 -4.71 5.64
N ALA A 244 5.26 -3.73 5.26
CA ALA A 244 5.28 -3.18 3.91
C ALA A 244 5.70 -4.23 2.86
N GLN A 245 6.67 -5.09 3.18
CA GLN A 245 7.11 -6.17 2.29
C GLN A 245 6.02 -7.23 2.11
N GLU A 246 5.32 -7.60 3.18
CA GLU A 246 4.22 -8.56 3.12
C GLU A 246 3.04 -7.99 2.30
N GLN A 247 2.69 -6.73 2.53
CA GLN A 247 1.67 -6.04 1.74
C GLN A 247 2.03 -5.97 0.26
N GLY A 248 3.26 -5.54 -0.07
CA GLY A 248 3.74 -5.49 -1.45
C GLY A 248 3.76 -6.86 -2.12
N ARG A 249 4.08 -7.93 -1.37
CA ARG A 249 4.02 -9.31 -1.88
C ARG A 249 2.57 -9.74 -2.16
N GLN A 250 1.63 -9.38 -1.30
CA GLN A 250 0.21 -9.71 -1.50
C GLN A 250 -0.38 -8.96 -2.70
N GLU A 251 -0.12 -7.66 -2.80
CA GLU A 251 -0.55 -6.83 -3.93
C GLU A 251 0.05 -7.35 -5.25
N GLY A 252 1.36 -7.61 -5.29
CA GLY A 252 2.03 -8.17 -6.47
C GLY A 252 1.51 -9.55 -6.86
N ARG A 253 1.18 -10.42 -5.90
CA ARG A 253 0.54 -11.72 -6.19
C ARG A 253 -0.86 -11.53 -6.78
N GLN A 254 -1.67 -10.63 -6.23
CA GLN A 254 -3.01 -10.38 -6.77
C GLN A 254 -2.96 -9.83 -8.18
N GLN A 255 -2.07 -8.86 -8.44
CA GLN A 255 -1.90 -8.28 -9.75
C GLN A 255 -1.42 -9.32 -10.77
N GLY A 256 -0.40 -10.12 -10.44
CA GLY A 256 0.09 -11.18 -11.33
C GLY A 256 -0.96 -12.25 -11.65
N ILE A 257 -1.83 -12.62 -10.70
CA ILE A 257 -2.95 -13.53 -10.97
C ILE A 257 -3.97 -12.90 -11.91
N GLN A 258 -4.27 -11.60 -11.75
CA GLN A 258 -5.22 -10.91 -12.63
C GLN A 258 -4.69 -10.79 -14.05
N GLU A 259 -3.44 -10.36 -14.22
CA GLU A 259 -2.77 -10.23 -15.51
C GLU A 259 -2.69 -11.59 -16.21
N GLY A 260 -2.15 -12.62 -15.55
CA GLY A 260 -2.07 -13.96 -16.13
C GLY A 260 -3.44 -14.57 -16.50
N ARG A 261 -4.49 -14.26 -15.73
CA ARG A 261 -5.86 -14.70 -16.06
C ARG A 261 -6.47 -13.91 -17.22
N GLN A 262 -6.04 -12.69 -17.48
CA GLN A 262 -6.47 -11.92 -18.65
C GLN A 262 -5.77 -12.42 -19.91
N GLU A 263 -4.45 -12.56 -19.85
CA GLU A 263 -3.63 -13.08 -20.95
C GLU A 263 -4.09 -14.48 -21.37
N GLY A 264 -4.18 -15.43 -20.42
CA GLY A 264 -4.64 -16.79 -20.73
C GLY A 264 -6.08 -16.85 -21.25
N ARG A 265 -6.94 -15.89 -20.90
CA ARG A 265 -8.29 -15.78 -21.51
C ARG A 265 -8.28 -15.16 -22.90
N GLN A 266 -7.33 -14.29 -23.22
CA GLN A 266 -7.19 -13.74 -24.56
C GLN A 266 -6.62 -14.79 -25.50
N GLU A 267 -5.52 -15.44 -25.12
CA GLU A 267 -4.90 -16.52 -25.89
C GLU A 267 -5.88 -17.66 -26.12
N GLY A 268 -6.52 -18.19 -25.07
CA GLY A 268 -7.50 -19.27 -25.22
C GLY A 268 -8.73 -18.90 -26.06
N ARG A 269 -9.13 -17.61 -26.11
CA ARG A 269 -10.20 -17.16 -27.00
C ARG A 269 -9.74 -17.07 -28.45
N GLN A 270 -8.52 -16.61 -28.69
CA GLN A 270 -7.97 -16.50 -30.03
C GLN A 270 -7.77 -17.89 -30.64
N GLU A 271 -7.12 -18.81 -29.92
CA GLU A 271 -6.95 -20.19 -30.37
C GLU A 271 -8.30 -20.90 -30.58
N GLY A 272 -9.25 -20.71 -29.66
CA GLY A 272 -10.59 -21.28 -29.78
C GLY A 272 -11.37 -20.74 -30.99
N LEU A 273 -11.23 -19.45 -31.30
CA LEU A 273 -11.86 -18.83 -32.46
C LEU A 273 -11.25 -19.33 -33.77
N GLU A 274 -9.93 -19.40 -33.86
CA GLU A 274 -9.22 -19.89 -35.04
C GLU A 274 -9.58 -21.35 -35.34
N GLN A 275 -9.55 -22.22 -34.33
CA GLN A 275 -9.97 -23.62 -34.48
C GLN A 275 -11.45 -23.76 -34.88
N GLY A 276 -12.32 -22.93 -34.30
CA GLY A 276 -13.75 -22.91 -34.63
C GLY A 276 -14.01 -22.49 -36.08
N LEU A 277 -13.33 -21.44 -36.54
CA LEU A 277 -13.42 -20.95 -37.92
C LEU A 277 -12.88 -21.97 -38.93
N GLU A 278 -11.74 -22.61 -38.63
CA GLU A 278 -11.21 -23.65 -39.52
C GLU A 278 -12.13 -24.86 -39.64
N ARG A 279 -12.70 -25.34 -38.52
CA ARG A 279 -13.66 -26.46 -38.53
C ARG A 279 -14.91 -26.10 -39.32
N GLY A 280 -15.51 -24.95 -39.04
CA GLY A 280 -16.68 -24.46 -39.78
C GLY A 280 -16.41 -24.29 -41.27
N ARG A 281 -15.22 -23.79 -41.65
CA ARG A 281 -14.79 -23.68 -43.05
C ARG A 281 -14.74 -25.05 -43.73
N ARG A 282 -14.10 -26.04 -43.11
CA ARG A 282 -13.96 -27.40 -43.67
C ARG A 282 -15.32 -28.08 -43.82
N GLU A 283 -16.16 -28.01 -42.81
CA GLU A 283 -17.53 -28.55 -42.85
C GLU A 283 -18.36 -27.92 -43.97
N GLN A 284 -18.30 -26.59 -44.10
CA GLN A 284 -19.03 -25.87 -45.15
C GLN A 284 -18.49 -26.18 -46.55
N GLN A 285 -17.16 -26.24 -46.74
CA GLN A 285 -16.57 -26.61 -48.03
C GLN A 285 -16.96 -28.03 -48.43
N ARG A 286 -17.00 -28.97 -47.48
CA ARG A 286 -17.46 -30.33 -47.74
C ARG A 286 -18.90 -30.34 -48.26
N LEU A 287 -19.81 -29.64 -47.57
CA LEU A 287 -21.21 -29.56 -47.96
C LEU A 287 -21.39 -28.88 -49.33
N ILE A 288 -20.65 -27.81 -49.62
CA ILE A 288 -20.70 -27.14 -50.92
C ILE A 288 -20.24 -28.10 -52.02
N LEU A 289 -19.11 -28.79 -51.81
CA LEU A 289 -18.56 -29.72 -52.79
C LEU A 289 -19.49 -30.90 -53.06
N GLU A 290 -20.02 -31.51 -51.98
CA GLU A 290 -20.95 -32.62 -52.06
C GLU A 290 -22.22 -32.23 -52.84
N ASN A 291 -22.84 -31.10 -52.49
CA ASN A 291 -24.03 -30.61 -53.20
C ASN A 291 -23.73 -30.24 -54.65
N PHE A 292 -22.58 -29.61 -54.92
CA PHE A 292 -22.17 -29.24 -56.27
C PHE A 292 -22.04 -30.48 -57.17
N LEU A 293 -21.37 -31.53 -56.67
CA LEU A 293 -21.21 -32.78 -57.41
C LEU A 293 -22.54 -33.52 -57.57
N LEU A 294 -23.38 -33.58 -56.53
CA LEU A 294 -24.70 -34.22 -56.57
C LEU A 294 -25.63 -33.57 -57.62
N VAL A 295 -25.71 -32.23 -57.63
CA VAL A 295 -26.55 -31.50 -58.58
C VAL A 295 -26.05 -31.69 -60.01
N ARG A 296 -24.73 -31.74 -60.22
CA ARG A 296 -24.14 -31.79 -61.55
C ARG A 296 -24.11 -33.19 -62.14
N PHE A 297 -23.71 -34.20 -61.36
CA PHE A 297 -23.42 -35.55 -61.86
C PHE A 297 -24.42 -36.61 -61.37
N GLY A 298 -25.31 -36.25 -60.44
CA GLY A 298 -26.24 -37.19 -59.82
C GLY A 298 -25.59 -37.96 -58.67
N LYS A 299 -25.93 -39.24 -58.51
CA LYS A 299 -25.43 -40.06 -57.39
C LYS A 299 -23.90 -40.16 -57.44
N LEU A 300 -23.24 -39.81 -56.33
CA LEU A 300 -21.78 -39.93 -56.19
C LEU A 300 -21.38 -41.40 -56.07
N ASP A 301 -20.32 -41.78 -56.78
CA ASP A 301 -19.68 -43.08 -56.63
C ASP A 301 -18.74 -43.10 -55.40
N ALA A 302 -18.16 -44.28 -55.13
CA ALA A 302 -17.27 -44.46 -54.00
C ALA A 302 -16.00 -43.61 -54.10
N GLN A 303 -15.46 -43.42 -55.31
CA GLN A 303 -14.24 -42.65 -55.56
C GLN A 303 -14.47 -41.16 -55.30
N MET A 304 -15.50 -40.55 -55.88
CA MET A 304 -15.89 -39.16 -55.62
C MET A 304 -16.11 -38.92 -54.13
N SER A 305 -16.82 -39.83 -53.46
CA SER A 305 -17.13 -39.73 -52.04
C SER A 305 -15.87 -39.77 -51.17
N ALA A 306 -14.88 -40.59 -51.53
CA ALA A 306 -13.62 -40.71 -50.80
C ALA A 306 -12.82 -39.39 -50.79
N PHE A 307 -12.84 -38.65 -51.91
CA PHE A 307 -12.13 -37.38 -52.02
C PHE A 307 -12.78 -36.21 -51.27
N LEU A 308 -14.10 -36.25 -50.99
CA LEU A 308 -14.82 -35.14 -50.36
C LEU A 308 -14.17 -34.66 -49.06
N SER A 309 -13.73 -35.60 -48.21
CA SER A 309 -13.15 -35.27 -46.91
C SER A 309 -11.87 -34.45 -47.04
N ILE A 310 -11.00 -34.82 -47.97
CA ILE A 310 -9.68 -34.18 -48.09
C ILE A 310 -9.76 -32.94 -48.96
N ALA A 311 -10.54 -32.98 -50.05
CA ALA A 311 -10.79 -31.80 -50.88
C ALA A 311 -11.44 -30.67 -50.07
N SER A 312 -12.21 -30.97 -49.02
CA SER A 312 -12.75 -29.96 -48.11
C SER A 312 -11.72 -29.29 -47.20
N THR A 313 -10.49 -29.81 -47.13
CA THR A 313 -9.39 -29.19 -46.35
C THR A 313 -8.61 -28.15 -47.14
N LEU A 314 -8.74 -28.15 -48.48
CA LEU A 314 -8.07 -27.22 -49.39
C LEU A 314 -8.29 -25.77 -48.96
N PRO A 315 -7.28 -24.90 -49.06
CA PRO A 315 -7.45 -23.45 -48.90
C PRO A 315 -8.63 -22.92 -49.72
N ALA A 316 -9.32 -21.89 -49.21
CA ALA A 316 -10.56 -21.38 -49.84
C ALA A 316 -10.37 -20.97 -51.31
N THR A 317 -9.21 -20.43 -51.65
CA THR A 317 -8.82 -20.06 -53.02
C THR A 317 -8.71 -21.29 -53.92
N GLU A 318 -7.96 -22.31 -53.50
CA GLU A 318 -7.78 -23.56 -54.25
C GLU A 318 -9.10 -24.33 -54.41
N PHE A 319 -9.90 -24.36 -53.34
CA PHE A 319 -11.24 -24.94 -53.38
C PHE A 319 -12.15 -24.26 -54.42
N THR A 320 -12.09 -22.93 -54.50
CA THR A 320 -12.87 -22.16 -55.49
C THR A 320 -12.39 -22.44 -56.92
N VAL A 321 -11.08 -22.48 -57.14
CA VAL A 321 -10.49 -22.82 -58.44
C VAL A 321 -10.88 -24.23 -58.87
N MET A 322 -10.87 -25.19 -57.94
CA MET A 322 -11.32 -26.56 -58.18
C MET A 322 -12.79 -26.62 -58.60
N LEU A 323 -13.69 -25.93 -57.89
CA LEU A 323 -15.12 -25.87 -58.27
C LEU A 323 -15.32 -25.23 -59.65
N LEU A 324 -14.58 -24.17 -59.98
CA LEU A 324 -14.62 -23.55 -61.31
C LEU A 324 -14.13 -24.50 -62.40
N GLY A 325 -13.04 -25.23 -62.17
CA GLY A 325 -12.54 -26.24 -63.10
C GLY A 325 -13.58 -27.33 -63.37
N MET A 326 -14.22 -27.84 -62.30
CA MET A 326 -15.32 -28.80 -62.43
C MET A 326 -16.54 -28.21 -63.14
N SER A 327 -16.75 -26.89 -63.02
CA SER A 327 -17.88 -26.21 -63.64
C SER A 327 -17.84 -26.17 -65.17
N MET A 328 -16.68 -26.47 -65.76
CA MET A 328 -16.44 -26.47 -67.20
C MET A 328 -16.54 -27.87 -67.83
N LEU A 329 -16.72 -28.92 -67.02
CA LEU A 329 -16.77 -30.31 -67.49
C LEU A 329 -18.13 -30.65 -68.11
N THR A 330 -18.16 -31.62 -69.02
CA THR A 330 -19.42 -32.20 -69.52
C THR A 330 -20.12 -33.01 -68.41
N VAL A 331 -21.42 -33.29 -68.55
CA VAL A 331 -22.23 -34.02 -67.52
C VAL A 331 -22.27 -35.54 -67.80
N ASP A 332 -21.70 -35.98 -68.91
CA ASP A 332 -21.59 -37.37 -69.31
C ASP A 332 -20.52 -38.13 -68.50
N GLU A 333 -20.37 -39.42 -68.79
CA GLU A 333 -19.44 -40.30 -68.06
C GLU A 333 -17.98 -39.83 -68.18
N SER A 334 -17.60 -39.27 -69.35
CA SER A 334 -16.28 -38.66 -69.56
C SER A 334 -16.05 -37.49 -68.59
N GLY A 335 -17.05 -36.61 -68.43
CA GLY A 335 -16.99 -35.50 -67.50
C GLY A 335 -16.93 -35.93 -66.03
N ARG A 336 -17.59 -37.04 -65.66
CA ARG A 336 -17.46 -37.63 -64.31
C ARG A 336 -16.05 -38.11 -64.02
N GLN A 337 -15.45 -38.84 -64.95
CA GLN A 337 -14.07 -39.33 -64.80
C GLN A 337 -13.07 -38.16 -64.69
N GLN A 338 -13.29 -37.10 -65.47
CA GLN A 338 -12.50 -35.87 -65.37
C GLN A 338 -12.70 -35.15 -64.03
N ALA A 339 -13.90 -35.17 -63.45
CA ALA A 339 -14.17 -34.59 -62.13
C ALA A 339 -13.44 -35.35 -61.01
N VAL A 340 -13.46 -36.69 -61.05
CA VAL A 340 -12.66 -37.53 -60.13
C VAL A 340 -11.18 -37.26 -60.28
N ARG A 341 -10.70 -37.11 -61.53
CA ARG A 341 -9.30 -36.77 -61.79
C ARG A 341 -8.91 -35.41 -61.24
N LEU A 342 -9.76 -34.39 -61.41
CA LEU A 342 -9.53 -33.07 -60.84
C LEU A 342 -9.53 -33.08 -59.30
N LEU A 343 -10.38 -33.89 -58.66
CA LEU A 343 -10.33 -34.09 -57.21
C LEU A 343 -8.98 -34.66 -56.78
N GLY A 344 -8.52 -35.73 -57.45
CA GLY A 344 -7.22 -36.35 -57.18
C GLY A 344 -6.04 -35.40 -57.41
N GLU A 345 -6.06 -34.63 -58.51
CA GLU A 345 -5.03 -33.63 -58.81
C GLU A 345 -4.93 -32.55 -57.73
N ASN A 346 -6.05 -31.98 -57.28
CA ASN A 346 -6.02 -30.92 -56.26
C ASN A 346 -5.61 -31.48 -54.89
N VAL A 347 -6.07 -32.69 -54.54
CA VAL A 347 -5.69 -33.35 -53.27
C VAL A 347 -4.20 -33.69 -53.24
N LEU A 348 -3.62 -34.18 -54.34
CA LEU A 348 -2.20 -34.48 -54.42
C LEU A 348 -1.36 -33.21 -54.53
N ARG A 349 -1.79 -32.19 -55.29
CA ARG A 349 -1.08 -30.90 -55.42
C ARG A 349 -0.94 -30.16 -54.08
N MET A 350 -1.93 -30.29 -53.21
CA MET A 350 -1.86 -29.74 -51.85
C MET A 350 -0.71 -30.37 -51.02
N ARG A 351 -0.34 -31.62 -51.31
CA ARG A 351 0.68 -32.39 -50.55
C ARG A 351 2.04 -32.42 -51.24
N LEU A 352 2.01 -32.45 -52.57
CA LEU A 352 3.15 -32.52 -53.46
C LEU A 352 3.13 -31.21 -54.24
N ASN A 353 4.07 -30.31 -53.94
CA ASN A 353 4.23 -29.03 -54.65
C ASN A 353 4.77 -29.26 -56.08
N GLU A 354 4.08 -30.09 -56.85
CA GLU A 354 4.44 -30.62 -58.15
C GLU A 354 3.38 -30.23 -59.18
N GLU A 355 3.86 -29.89 -60.38
CA GLU A 355 3.02 -29.52 -61.52
C GLU A 355 3.43 -30.34 -62.75
N GLY A 356 2.55 -30.40 -63.76
CA GLY A 356 2.84 -31.06 -65.04
C GLY A 356 2.74 -32.58 -65.01
N ASP A 357 3.58 -33.25 -65.80
CA ASP A 357 3.44 -34.68 -66.14
C ASP A 357 3.57 -35.62 -64.94
N ILE A 358 4.36 -35.26 -63.93
CA ILE A 358 4.56 -36.06 -62.72
C ILE A 358 3.27 -36.16 -61.91
N LEU A 359 2.60 -35.03 -61.65
CA LEU A 359 1.32 -35.01 -60.94
C LEU A 359 0.27 -35.84 -61.70
N SER A 360 0.24 -35.75 -63.03
CA SER A 360 -0.66 -36.54 -63.87
C SER A 360 -0.44 -38.05 -63.73
N ILE A 361 0.81 -38.50 -63.68
CA ILE A 361 1.16 -39.92 -63.48
C ILE A 361 0.71 -40.39 -62.09
N LEU A 362 1.02 -39.61 -61.05
CA LEU A 362 0.66 -39.96 -59.68
C LEU A 362 -0.86 -40.02 -59.46
N VAL A 363 -1.61 -39.11 -60.08
CA VAL A 363 -3.08 -39.14 -60.06
C VAL A 363 -3.60 -40.37 -60.80
N THR A 364 -3.02 -40.72 -61.94
CA THR A 364 -3.42 -41.93 -62.68
C THR A 364 -3.25 -43.19 -61.82
N ASN A 365 -2.12 -43.29 -61.13
CA ASN A 365 -1.84 -44.42 -60.24
C ASN A 365 -2.74 -44.42 -58.99
N LEU A 366 -3.08 -43.24 -58.46
CA LEU A 366 -4.03 -43.09 -57.36
C LEU A 366 -5.43 -43.57 -57.74
N LEU A 367 -5.91 -43.20 -58.94
CA LEU A 367 -7.25 -43.57 -59.43
C LEU A 367 -7.33 -45.03 -59.91
N ALA A 368 -6.20 -45.67 -60.16
CA ALA A 368 -6.12 -47.09 -60.46
C ALA A 368 -6.30 -47.99 -59.21
N LEU A 369 -6.26 -47.42 -57.99
CA LEU A 369 -6.47 -48.17 -56.76
C LEU A 369 -7.93 -48.66 -56.65
N PRO A 370 -8.17 -49.87 -56.13
CA PRO A 370 -9.51 -50.31 -55.74
C PRO A 370 -10.14 -49.35 -54.73
N ASP A 371 -11.46 -49.13 -54.79
CA ASP A 371 -12.17 -48.15 -53.95
C ASP A 371 -11.85 -48.26 -52.46
N GLN A 372 -11.74 -49.48 -51.93
CA GLN A 372 -11.38 -49.72 -50.52
C GLN A 372 -9.95 -49.30 -50.20
N GLU A 373 -9.00 -49.54 -51.11
CA GLU A 373 -7.61 -49.12 -50.96
C GLU A 373 -7.48 -47.61 -51.11
N LEU A 374 -8.24 -46.99 -52.02
CA LEU A 374 -8.27 -45.55 -52.21
C LEU A 374 -8.76 -44.84 -50.95
N VAL A 375 -9.84 -45.30 -50.32
CA VAL A 375 -10.34 -44.71 -49.06
C VAL A 375 -9.29 -44.81 -47.95
N LEU A 376 -8.71 -45.99 -47.75
CA LEU A 376 -7.66 -46.20 -46.73
C LEU A 376 -6.40 -45.36 -47.00
N PHE A 377 -6.03 -45.20 -48.27
CA PHE A 377 -4.92 -44.36 -48.68
C PHE A 377 -5.20 -42.89 -48.36
N LEU A 378 -6.38 -42.40 -48.72
CA LEU A 378 -6.82 -41.04 -48.47
C LEU A 378 -6.91 -40.73 -46.96
N GLU A 379 -7.39 -41.65 -46.12
CA GLU A 379 -7.38 -41.48 -44.66
C GLU A 379 -5.96 -41.30 -44.08
N LYS A 380 -4.97 -41.98 -44.66
CA LYS A 380 -3.56 -41.90 -44.24
C LYS A 380 -2.81 -40.75 -44.90
N LEU A 381 -3.33 -40.18 -45.98
CA LEU A 381 -2.69 -39.13 -46.77
C LEU A 381 -2.15 -37.95 -45.93
N PRO A 382 -2.86 -37.44 -44.90
CA PRO A 382 -2.34 -36.34 -44.06
C PRO A 382 -1.09 -36.69 -43.25
N GLN A 383 -0.81 -37.98 -43.03
CA GLN A 383 0.31 -38.48 -42.23
C GLN A 383 1.54 -38.85 -43.09
N LEU A 384 1.36 -39.03 -44.39
CA LEU A 384 2.43 -39.42 -45.32
C LEU A 384 3.27 -38.21 -45.75
N SER A 385 4.59 -38.37 -45.74
CA SER A 385 5.54 -37.40 -46.28
C SER A 385 5.51 -37.36 -47.82
N ALA A 386 6.04 -36.28 -48.41
CA ALA A 386 6.10 -36.15 -49.87
C ALA A 386 6.88 -37.29 -50.55
N ASP A 387 7.97 -37.76 -49.93
CA ASP A 387 8.79 -38.83 -50.49
C ASP A 387 8.13 -40.21 -50.35
N GLU A 388 7.40 -40.46 -49.26
CA GLU A 388 6.58 -41.67 -49.12
C GLU A 388 5.44 -41.70 -50.15
N LEU A 389 4.80 -40.56 -50.41
CA LEU A 389 3.75 -40.45 -51.43
C LEU A 389 4.28 -40.76 -52.83
N ARG A 390 5.46 -40.22 -53.18
CA ARG A 390 6.15 -40.55 -54.44
C ARG A 390 6.53 -42.03 -54.50
N GLY A 391 7.00 -42.61 -53.41
CA GLY A 391 7.35 -44.04 -53.36
C GLY A 391 6.15 -44.96 -53.53
N LEU A 392 5.00 -44.61 -52.93
CA LEU A 392 3.78 -45.42 -52.97
C LEU A 392 3.03 -45.31 -54.30
N LEU A 393 3.01 -44.12 -54.92
CA LEU A 393 2.30 -43.84 -56.17
C LEU A 393 3.20 -43.83 -57.41
N GLY A 394 4.52 -43.85 -57.27
CA GLY A 394 5.49 -43.78 -58.38
C GLY A 394 6.03 -45.13 -58.87
N GLN A 395 5.67 -46.25 -58.22
CA GLN A 395 5.97 -47.58 -58.75
C GLN A 395 4.98 -47.94 -59.86
N GLU A 396 5.47 -48.30 -61.05
CA GLU A 396 4.64 -48.84 -62.13
C GLU A 396 3.94 -50.12 -61.62
N ARG A 397 2.67 -50.01 -61.25
CA ARG A 397 1.79 -51.16 -61.04
C ARG A 397 1.27 -51.56 -62.42
N GLY A 398 2.00 -52.50 -63.05
CA GLY A 398 1.68 -53.06 -64.37
C GLY A 398 0.40 -53.87 -64.42
#